data_AF-A0AAW4PKQ2-F1
#
_entry.id   AF-A0AAW4PKQ2-F1
#
_cell.length_a   1.000
_cell.length_b   1.000
_cell.length_c   1.000
_cell.angle_alpha   90.00
_cell.angle_beta   90.00
_cell.angle_gamma   90.00
#
_symmetry.space_group_name_H-M   'P 1'
#
loop_
_entity.id
_entity.type
_entity.pdbx_description
1 polymer ?
#
loop_
_entity_poly.entity_id
_entity_poly.type
_entity_poly.pdbx_seq_one_letter_code
_entity_poly.pdbx_strand_id
1 'polypeptide(L)'
;MTRLRSRYLLLVIIGALLLVPAASAVSGYDLSGEPSIETPSRTVEYDGLEYTVDSISRIHVDESVTVAADVPSGTNYNLNLRGPDNELIISERKSEDTTQTLSYFGAGEAGTYAATIQSDGNTLAVHPIVLAGYNVTVSGPESAETGDTATFEARVSDLKVEKHSSLESVEIVVGDDETYITQQMTKQGGTYTATVSTDKFEPGTYNVYAVVQGDKKVRQRAEILGVSDSSEITVTGSTQSTTAGGGDSGGAESTPSTQTASPTADSPATDGTTGTESAGTTSPPTETSTESGSATETATDETGVIDPSTQTSTTTTAGNGPGFTAGGSLVAILLSLYFVRRAT
;
A
#
# COMPACT_ATOMS: atom_id res chain seq x y z
N MET A 1 -47.05 -22.19 -43.53
CA MET A 1 -46.45 -23.19 -44.43
C MET A 1 -45.02 -22.78 -44.74
N THR A 2 -44.03 -23.56 -44.23
CA THR A 2 -42.73 -23.93 -44.85
C THR A 2 -41.71 -22.82 -45.23
N ARG A 3 -40.40 -22.81 -44.90
CA ARG A 3 -39.36 -23.71 -44.31
C ARG A 3 -38.23 -22.81 -43.74
N LEU A 4 -37.70 -22.99 -42.53
CA LEU A 4 -36.60 -23.88 -42.13
C LEU A 4 -35.44 -24.05 -43.14
N ARG A 5 -34.33 -23.31 -43.00
CA ARG A 5 -32.90 -23.70 -43.28
C ARG A 5 -31.97 -22.70 -42.56
N SER A 6 -31.42 -23.01 -41.38
CA SER A 6 -30.10 -23.63 -41.18
C SER A 6 -28.96 -22.91 -41.92
N ARG A 7 -28.13 -22.14 -41.18
CA ARG A 7 -26.67 -22.02 -41.36
C ARG A 7 -26.01 -21.67 -40.02
N TYR A 8 -25.40 -22.69 -39.41
CA TYR A 8 -24.33 -22.58 -38.43
C TYR A 8 -23.13 -21.84 -39.04
N LEU A 9 -22.54 -20.89 -38.30
CA LEU A 9 -21.14 -20.45 -38.44
C LEU A 9 -20.77 -19.80 -37.08
N LEU A 10 -20.47 -20.57 -36.04
CA LEU A 10 -19.11 -21.00 -35.68
C LEU A 10 -18.04 -19.97 -36.07
N LEU A 11 -17.76 -19.03 -35.17
CA LEU A 11 -16.52 -18.24 -35.18
C LEU A 11 -15.88 -18.41 -33.79
N VAL A 12 -15.23 -19.56 -33.64
CA VAL A 12 -14.31 -19.86 -32.54
C VAL A 12 -13.03 -19.07 -32.84
N ILE A 13 -12.92 -17.86 -32.29
CA ILE A 13 -11.65 -17.14 -32.22
C ILE A 13 -10.90 -17.77 -31.04
N ILE A 14 -10.04 -18.74 -31.33
CA ILE A 14 -8.95 -19.14 -30.46
C ILE A 14 -8.00 -17.94 -30.44
N GLY A 15 -8.24 -17.02 -29.51
CA GLY A 15 -7.24 -16.06 -29.09
C GLY A 15 -6.14 -16.85 -28.40
N ALA A 16 -5.04 -17.10 -29.11
CA ALA A 16 -3.78 -17.42 -28.49
C ALA A 16 -3.35 -16.18 -27.69
N LEU A 17 -3.93 -16.05 -26.48
CA LEU A 17 -3.44 -15.17 -25.45
C LEU A 17 -2.06 -15.73 -25.10
N LEU A 18 -1.02 -15.10 -25.62
CA LEU A 18 0.32 -15.27 -25.10
C LEU A 18 0.23 -14.87 -23.63
N LEU A 19 0.07 -15.86 -22.74
CA LEU A 19 0.45 -15.70 -21.34
C LEU A 19 1.95 -15.44 -21.38
N VAL A 20 2.32 -14.16 -21.52
CA VAL A 20 3.64 -13.73 -21.10
C VAL A 20 3.62 -13.98 -19.60
N PRO A 21 4.48 -14.88 -19.07
CA PRO A 21 4.55 -15.06 -17.62
C PRO A 21 4.86 -13.69 -17.04
N ALA A 22 4.02 -13.22 -16.12
CA ALA A 22 4.32 -12.01 -15.37
C ALA A 22 5.68 -12.25 -14.70
N ALA A 23 6.65 -11.40 -15.03
CA ALA A 23 7.93 -11.44 -14.35
C ALA A 23 7.67 -10.92 -12.94
N SER A 24 7.66 -11.85 -11.98
CA SER A 24 7.51 -11.55 -10.57
C SER A 24 8.76 -10.85 -10.05
N ALA A 25 8.59 -10.03 -9.00
CA ALA A 25 9.68 -9.41 -8.26
C ALA A 25 10.86 -10.37 -8.01
N VAL A 26 12.08 -9.84 -8.11
CA VAL A 26 13.30 -10.62 -7.93
C VAL A 26 13.48 -10.94 -6.45
N SER A 27 13.52 -12.22 -6.10
CA SER A 27 13.71 -12.66 -4.72
C SER A 27 15.00 -12.10 -4.11
N GLY A 28 14.94 -11.65 -2.85
CA GLY A 28 16.08 -11.15 -2.10
C GLY A 28 16.29 -9.64 -2.15
N TYR A 29 15.38 -8.90 -2.77
CA TYR A 29 15.32 -7.43 -2.71
C TYR A 29 14.03 -7.01 -2.03
N ASP A 30 14.13 -6.15 -1.03
CA ASP A 30 12.97 -5.65 -0.30
C ASP A 30 13.16 -4.18 0.12
N LEU A 31 12.04 -3.48 0.27
CA LEU A 31 12.01 -2.10 0.74
C LEU A 31 10.97 -1.96 1.84
N SER A 32 11.36 -1.32 2.93
CA SER A 32 10.45 -0.90 4.00
C SER A 32 10.67 0.57 4.32
N GLY A 33 9.65 1.26 4.83
CA GLY A 33 9.74 2.68 5.14
C GLY A 33 9.27 3.01 6.55
N GLU A 34 9.89 4.02 7.15
CA GLU A 34 9.53 4.57 8.46
C GLU A 34 9.17 6.06 8.31
N PRO A 35 7.97 6.49 8.72
CA PRO A 35 6.88 5.67 9.30
C PRO A 35 6.22 4.74 8.27
N SER A 36 5.64 3.63 8.74
CA SER A 36 4.84 2.69 7.94
C SER A 36 3.39 2.61 8.42
N ILE A 37 2.49 2.36 7.47
CA ILE A 37 1.11 1.96 7.69
C ILE A 37 0.96 0.61 7.00
N GLU A 38 0.61 -0.42 7.76
CA GLU A 38 0.31 -1.75 7.24
C GLU A 38 -0.96 -1.70 6.40
N THR A 39 -0.96 -2.45 5.30
CA THR A 39 -2.07 -2.56 4.36
C THR A 39 -2.22 -4.00 3.92
N PRO A 40 -3.43 -4.46 3.56
CA PRO A 40 -3.60 -5.76 2.94
C PRO A 40 -2.63 -5.97 1.77
N SER A 41 -1.88 -7.06 1.82
CA SER A 41 -0.96 -7.48 0.77
C SER A 41 -1.63 -7.47 -0.61
N ARG A 42 -1.04 -6.73 -1.55
CA ARG A 42 -1.55 -6.63 -2.92
C ARG A 42 -0.45 -6.64 -3.96
N THR A 43 -0.73 -7.25 -5.10
CA THR A 43 0.13 -7.18 -6.28
C THR A 43 -0.14 -5.88 -7.04
N VAL A 44 0.92 -5.13 -7.32
CA VAL A 44 0.92 -3.89 -8.10
C VAL A 44 1.84 -4.00 -9.30
N GLU A 45 1.39 -3.46 -10.43
CA GLU A 45 2.23 -3.36 -11.63
C GLU A 45 3.03 -2.05 -11.59
N TYR A 46 4.34 -2.14 -11.82
CA TYR A 46 5.25 -1.00 -11.95
C TYR A 46 6.24 -1.31 -13.09
N ASP A 47 6.38 -0.42 -14.07
CA ASP A 47 7.21 -0.64 -15.27
C ASP A 47 7.00 -2.01 -15.96
N GLY A 48 5.76 -2.50 -15.96
CA GLY A 48 5.38 -3.79 -16.57
C GLY A 48 5.76 -5.04 -15.78
N LEU A 49 6.21 -4.87 -14.53
CA LEU A 49 6.53 -5.95 -13.59
C LEU A 49 5.58 -5.93 -12.40
N GLU A 50 5.38 -7.08 -11.78
CA GLU A 50 4.49 -7.24 -10.63
C GLU A 50 5.27 -7.27 -9.31
N TYR A 51 4.83 -6.45 -8.34
CA TYR A 51 5.41 -6.33 -7.01
C TYR A 51 4.34 -6.52 -5.95
N THR A 52 4.70 -7.20 -4.86
CA THR A 52 3.84 -7.24 -3.67
C THR A 52 4.08 -5.99 -2.85
N VAL A 53 2.99 -5.36 -2.40
CA VAL A 53 2.99 -4.23 -1.47
C VAL A 53 2.07 -4.60 -0.31
N ASP A 54 2.62 -4.60 0.89
CA ASP A 54 1.93 -4.87 2.16
C ASP A 54 1.97 -3.66 3.11
N SER A 55 2.71 -2.61 2.74
CA SER A 55 2.81 -1.41 3.55
C SER A 55 3.02 -0.18 2.68
N ILE A 56 2.71 0.97 3.26
CA ILE A 56 2.97 2.26 2.65
C ILE A 56 3.55 3.20 3.70
N SER A 57 4.37 4.16 3.27
CA SER A 57 4.75 5.27 4.15
C SER A 57 3.88 6.49 3.87
N ARG A 58 3.48 7.19 4.93
CA ARG A 58 2.77 8.47 4.82
C ARG A 58 3.57 9.55 5.54
N ILE A 59 3.84 10.64 4.85
CA ILE A 59 4.50 11.83 5.40
C ILE A 59 3.75 13.10 5.03
N HIS A 60 3.87 14.12 5.86
CA HIS A 60 3.43 15.48 5.56
C HIS A 60 4.56 16.30 4.96
N VAL A 61 4.22 17.49 4.45
CA VAL A 61 5.23 18.51 4.14
C VAL A 61 6.00 18.83 5.42
N ASP A 62 7.31 19.02 5.26
CA ASP A 62 8.27 19.24 6.35
C ASP A 62 8.49 18.03 7.30
N GLU A 63 7.93 16.87 6.98
CA GLU A 63 8.28 15.60 7.63
C GLU A 63 9.30 14.81 6.79
N SER A 64 10.02 13.92 7.46
CA SER A 64 10.99 13.02 6.81
C SER A 64 10.50 11.59 6.77
N VAL A 65 10.73 10.90 5.66
CA VAL A 65 10.64 9.44 5.55
C VAL A 65 12.03 8.86 5.45
N THR A 66 12.25 7.71 6.10
CA THR A 66 13.44 6.88 5.92
C THR A 66 13.04 5.56 5.27
N VAL A 67 13.62 5.25 4.12
CA VAL A 67 13.39 3.96 3.44
C VAL A 67 14.60 3.06 3.62
N ALA A 68 14.39 1.90 4.21
CA ALA A 68 15.36 0.83 4.41
C ALA A 68 15.32 -0.15 3.23
N ALA A 69 16.49 -0.45 2.65
CA ALA A 69 16.64 -1.45 1.60
C ALA A 69 17.32 -2.71 2.13
N ASP A 70 16.70 -3.87 1.94
CA ASP A 70 17.33 -5.19 2.14
C ASP A 70 17.69 -5.77 0.77
N VAL A 71 18.96 -6.14 0.58
CA VAL A 71 19.55 -6.49 -0.71
C VAL A 71 20.56 -7.60 -0.58
N PRO A 72 20.76 -8.44 -1.62
CA PRO A 72 21.78 -9.48 -1.57
C PRO A 72 23.18 -8.87 -1.49
N SER A 73 24.07 -9.56 -0.79
CA SER A 73 25.44 -9.09 -0.61
C SER A 73 26.23 -8.98 -1.93
N GLY A 74 27.16 -8.03 -1.98
CA GLY A 74 28.04 -7.78 -3.12
C GLY A 74 27.34 -7.19 -4.34
N THR A 75 26.10 -6.73 -4.20
CA THR A 75 25.33 -6.14 -5.31
C THR A 75 25.53 -4.63 -5.41
N ASN A 76 25.53 -4.11 -6.64
CA ASN A 76 25.49 -2.68 -6.90
C ASN A 76 24.08 -2.32 -7.36
N TYR A 77 23.51 -1.28 -6.77
CA TYR A 77 22.15 -0.84 -7.09
C TYR A 77 22.01 0.68 -6.89
N ASN A 78 20.94 1.23 -7.44
CA ASN A 78 20.49 2.57 -7.15
C ASN A 78 19.23 2.50 -6.28
N LEU A 79 19.25 3.22 -5.17
CA LEU A 79 18.06 3.53 -4.40
C LEU A 79 17.51 4.86 -4.91
N ASN A 80 16.31 4.83 -5.47
CA ASN A 80 15.70 6.01 -6.07
C ASN A 80 14.44 6.42 -5.32
N LEU A 81 14.17 7.71 -5.28
CA LEU A 81 12.84 8.26 -5.02
C LEU A 81 12.28 8.83 -6.31
N ARG A 82 11.07 8.42 -6.66
CA ARG A 82 10.36 8.89 -7.85
C ARG A 82 9.04 9.53 -7.48
N GLY A 83 8.74 10.67 -8.09
CA GLY A 83 7.52 11.41 -7.86
C GLY A 83 6.30 10.89 -8.62
N PRO A 84 5.19 11.63 -8.61
CA PRO A 84 3.92 11.23 -9.22
C PRO A 84 3.99 11.03 -10.74
N ASP A 85 4.77 11.85 -11.44
CA ASP A 85 4.99 11.79 -12.90
C ASP A 85 6.17 10.88 -13.28
N ASN A 86 6.63 10.05 -12.33
CA ASN A 86 7.79 9.17 -12.46
C ASN A 86 9.14 9.89 -12.62
N GLU A 87 9.17 11.19 -12.34
CA GLU A 87 10.37 12.00 -12.28
C GLU A 87 11.32 11.49 -11.19
N LEU A 88 12.62 11.50 -11.49
CA LEU A 88 13.65 11.08 -10.55
C LEU A 88 13.98 12.24 -9.62
N ILE A 89 13.65 12.09 -8.33
CA ILE A 89 13.86 13.13 -7.31
C ILE A 89 15.18 12.92 -6.58
N ILE A 90 15.43 11.68 -6.16
CA ILE A 90 16.68 11.26 -5.53
C ILE A 90 17.16 10.00 -6.24
N SER A 91 18.48 9.87 -6.41
CA SER A 91 19.14 8.67 -6.91
C SER A 91 20.47 8.51 -6.19
N GLU A 92 20.56 7.50 -5.33
CA GLU A 92 21.78 7.18 -4.61
C GLU A 92 22.33 5.83 -5.06
N ARG A 93 23.57 5.82 -5.53
CA ARG A 93 24.27 4.57 -5.81
C ARG A 93 24.75 3.95 -4.50
N LYS A 94 24.40 2.69 -4.27
CA LYS A 94 24.77 1.92 -3.08
C LYS A 94 25.49 0.63 -3.51
N SER A 95 26.38 0.14 -2.65
CA SER A 95 27.21 -1.02 -2.94
C SER A 95 27.70 -1.69 -1.65
N GLU A 96 26.81 -2.13 -0.76
CA GLU A 96 27.19 -2.78 0.51
C GLU A 96 26.11 -3.75 1.04
N ASP A 97 26.54 -4.66 1.92
CA ASP A 97 25.79 -5.78 2.52
C ASP A 97 24.98 -5.36 3.78
N THR A 98 24.33 -4.20 3.74
CA THR A 98 23.62 -3.65 4.90
C THR A 98 22.38 -2.91 4.48
N THR A 99 21.44 -2.76 5.42
CA THR A 99 20.32 -1.84 5.31
C THR A 99 20.82 -0.44 4.96
N GLN A 100 20.44 0.03 3.77
CA GLN A 100 20.72 1.40 3.33
C GLN A 100 19.48 2.25 3.53
N THR A 101 19.70 3.49 3.95
CA THR A 101 18.62 4.46 4.14
C THR A 101 18.59 5.48 3.01
N LEU A 102 17.38 5.82 2.59
CA LEU A 102 17.08 7.00 1.79
C LEU A 102 16.20 7.93 2.64
N SER A 103 16.71 9.14 2.91
CA SER A 103 15.95 10.17 3.62
C SER A 103 15.42 11.22 2.65
N TYR A 104 14.13 11.47 2.73
CA TYR A 104 13.48 12.54 1.96
C TYR A 104 12.70 13.45 2.88
N PHE A 105 12.95 14.75 2.76
CA PHE A 105 12.20 15.80 3.41
C PHE A 105 11.11 16.26 2.45
N GLY A 106 9.84 16.15 2.84
CA GLY A 106 8.66 16.29 1.99
C GLY A 106 8.53 17.64 1.26
N ALA A 107 9.33 17.86 0.22
CA ALA A 107 9.38 19.06 -0.59
C ALA A 107 8.87 18.76 -2.00
N GLY A 108 7.60 19.04 -2.27
CA GLY A 108 6.98 18.79 -3.56
C GLY A 108 5.46 18.87 -3.51
N GLU A 109 4.82 18.49 -4.61
CA GLU A 109 3.36 18.36 -4.68
C GLU A 109 2.91 17.12 -3.90
N ALA A 110 1.85 17.26 -3.10
CA ALA A 110 1.21 16.11 -2.46
C ALA A 110 0.72 15.11 -3.52
N GLY A 111 0.97 13.82 -3.30
CA GLY A 111 0.73 12.78 -4.29
C GLY A 111 1.36 11.44 -3.94
N THR A 112 1.36 10.54 -4.94
CA THR A 112 1.91 9.18 -4.82
C THR A 112 3.33 9.07 -5.35
N TYR A 113 4.27 8.85 -4.44
CA TYR A 113 5.69 8.65 -4.68
C TYR A 113 6.03 7.16 -4.60
N ALA A 114 7.19 6.79 -5.13
CA ALA A 114 7.71 5.44 -5.03
C ALA A 114 9.20 5.46 -4.71
N ALA A 115 9.61 4.78 -3.64
CA ALA A 115 10.99 4.37 -3.48
C ALA A 115 11.22 3.07 -4.26
N THR A 116 12.35 2.98 -4.96
CA THR A 116 12.65 1.81 -5.80
C THR A 116 14.10 1.39 -5.66
N ILE A 117 14.35 0.08 -5.66
CA ILE A 117 15.68 -0.48 -5.91
C ILE A 117 15.80 -0.73 -7.41
N GLN A 118 16.84 -0.20 -8.06
CA GLN A 118 17.10 -0.42 -9.47
C GLN A 118 18.51 -0.99 -9.68
N SER A 119 18.64 -2.03 -10.52
CA SER A 119 19.93 -2.53 -10.98
C SER A 119 19.86 -2.93 -12.45
N ASP A 120 20.91 -2.61 -13.22
CA ASP A 120 21.00 -2.84 -14.67
C ASP A 120 19.77 -2.37 -15.47
N GLY A 121 19.17 -1.25 -15.03
CA GLY A 121 17.98 -0.65 -15.65
C GLY A 121 16.65 -1.26 -15.22
N ASN A 122 16.65 -2.35 -14.44
CA ASN A 122 15.43 -3.03 -13.97
C ASN A 122 15.07 -2.62 -12.55
N THR A 123 13.78 -2.40 -12.30
CA THR A 123 13.24 -2.19 -10.95
C THR A 123 13.11 -3.54 -10.24
N LEU A 124 13.68 -3.66 -9.05
CA LEU A 124 13.78 -4.92 -8.30
C LEU A 124 12.82 -4.97 -7.10
N ALA A 125 12.57 -3.82 -6.48
CA ALA A 125 11.61 -3.64 -5.39
C ALA A 125 10.98 -2.25 -5.45
N VAL A 126 9.77 -2.10 -4.92
CA VAL A 126 9.00 -0.86 -4.90
C VAL A 126 8.32 -0.69 -3.54
N HIS A 127 8.50 0.47 -2.91
CA HIS A 127 7.78 0.87 -1.70
C HIS A 127 7.00 2.16 -1.94
N PRO A 128 5.66 2.17 -1.81
CA PRO A 128 4.88 3.38 -2.01
C PRO A 128 5.02 4.37 -0.86
N ILE A 129 5.10 5.65 -1.22
CA ILE A 129 5.15 6.76 -0.26
C ILE A 129 4.06 7.76 -0.63
N VAL A 130 3.27 8.20 0.34
CA VAL A 130 2.23 9.21 0.17
C VAL A 130 2.70 10.49 0.83
N LEU A 131 2.93 11.53 0.03
CA LEU A 131 3.08 12.89 0.54
C LEU A 131 1.67 13.48 0.70
N ALA A 132 1.22 13.63 1.94
CA ALA A 132 -0.17 13.92 2.26
C ALA A 132 -0.58 15.34 1.85
N GLY A 133 -1.60 15.44 1.00
CA GLY A 133 -2.31 16.68 0.67
C GLY A 133 -3.58 16.87 1.50
N TYR A 134 -4.04 15.78 2.13
CA TYR A 134 -5.16 15.78 3.05
C TYR A 134 -4.80 15.04 4.34
N ASN A 135 -5.22 15.58 5.47
CA ASN A 135 -5.25 14.86 6.73
C ASN A 135 -6.61 14.16 6.87
N VAL A 136 -6.58 12.87 7.19
CA VAL A 136 -7.73 11.98 7.21
C VAL A 136 -7.79 11.26 8.54
N THR A 137 -8.92 11.32 9.21
CA THR A 137 -9.18 10.53 10.42
C THR A 137 -10.39 9.64 10.19
N VAL A 138 -10.29 8.38 10.58
CA VAL A 138 -11.39 7.40 10.51
C VAL A 138 -11.93 7.10 11.90
N SER A 139 -13.23 6.84 12.01
CA SER A 139 -13.88 6.36 13.24
C SER A 139 -15.01 5.39 12.89
N GLY A 140 -15.26 4.41 13.74
CA GLY A 140 -16.30 3.41 13.58
C GLY A 140 -16.50 2.59 14.84
N PRO A 141 -17.29 1.51 14.78
CA PRO A 141 -17.41 0.58 15.90
C PRO A 141 -16.12 -0.20 16.13
N GLU A 142 -15.81 -0.48 17.40
CA GLU A 142 -14.66 -1.32 17.80
C GLU A 142 -14.93 -2.82 17.55
N SER A 143 -16.20 -3.22 17.45
CA SER A 143 -16.59 -4.59 17.17
C SER A 143 -17.87 -4.71 16.35
N ALA A 144 -18.04 -5.84 15.67
CA ALA A 144 -19.24 -6.23 14.95
C ALA A 144 -19.39 -7.76 14.93
N GLU A 145 -20.60 -8.30 14.86
CA GLU A 145 -20.77 -9.75 14.66
C GLU A 145 -20.59 -10.12 13.18
N THR A 146 -20.16 -11.34 12.89
CA THR A 146 -20.18 -11.89 11.52
C THR A 146 -21.62 -11.89 10.99
N GLY A 147 -21.83 -11.27 9.84
CA GLY A 147 -23.14 -11.15 9.20
C GLY A 147 -23.87 -9.81 9.47
N ASP A 148 -23.31 -8.96 10.33
CA ASP A 148 -23.77 -7.60 10.54
C ASP A 148 -23.19 -6.62 9.51
N THR A 149 -23.49 -5.34 9.71
CA THR A 149 -22.88 -4.23 8.97
C THR A 149 -22.26 -3.23 9.93
N ALA A 150 -21.01 -2.85 9.69
CA ALA A 150 -20.30 -1.81 10.42
C ALA A 150 -20.34 -0.49 9.64
N THR A 151 -20.66 0.62 10.30
CA THR A 151 -20.66 1.96 9.67
C THR A 151 -19.46 2.78 10.13
N PHE A 152 -18.70 3.28 9.16
CA PHE A 152 -17.49 4.06 9.38
C PHE A 152 -17.68 5.49 8.86
N GLU A 153 -17.08 6.44 9.57
CA GLU A 153 -17.00 7.84 9.20
C GLU A 153 -15.55 8.26 9.00
N ALA A 154 -15.29 9.05 7.96
CA ALA A 154 -14.01 9.71 7.75
C ALA A 154 -14.17 11.22 7.73
N ARG A 155 -13.26 11.93 8.41
CA ARG A 155 -13.12 13.38 8.32
C ARG A 155 -11.88 13.69 7.50
N VAL A 156 -12.05 14.54 6.48
CA VAL A 156 -10.98 14.93 5.56
C VAL A 156 -10.77 16.43 5.68
N SER A 157 -9.52 16.84 5.92
CA SER A 157 -9.12 18.24 6.01
C SER A 157 -7.99 18.53 5.02
N ASP A 158 -8.14 19.64 4.30
CA ASP A 158 -7.19 20.08 3.28
C ASP A 158 -5.92 20.63 3.95
N LEU A 159 -4.78 20.01 3.65
CA LEU A 159 -3.47 20.57 3.98
C LEU A 159 -3.15 21.60 2.90
N LYS A 160 -2.73 22.80 3.32
CA LYS A 160 -2.48 23.96 2.44
C LYS A 160 -1.16 23.81 1.69
N VAL A 161 -1.09 22.75 0.89
CA VAL A 161 0.04 22.32 0.07
C VAL A 161 -0.46 22.12 -1.36
N GLU A 162 0.43 22.32 -2.32
CA GLU A 162 0.16 22.02 -3.72
C GLU A 162 -0.11 20.51 -3.86
N LYS A 163 -1.08 20.15 -4.70
CA LYS A 163 -1.53 18.76 -4.89
C LYS A 163 -1.37 18.42 -6.35
N HIS A 164 -0.82 17.25 -6.63
CA HIS A 164 -0.63 16.78 -7.99
C HIS A 164 -1.97 16.53 -8.70
N SER A 165 -3.04 16.22 -7.96
CA SER A 165 -4.41 16.08 -8.48
C SER A 165 -5.49 16.59 -7.52
N SER A 166 -6.71 16.72 -8.03
CA SER A 166 -7.87 17.14 -7.23
C SER A 166 -8.52 15.94 -6.56
N LEU A 167 -9.09 16.11 -5.37
CA LEU A 167 -9.82 15.03 -4.68
C LEU A 167 -11.01 14.57 -5.53
N GLU A 168 -11.06 13.28 -5.85
CA GLU A 168 -12.16 12.62 -6.56
C GLU A 168 -13.04 11.83 -5.60
N SER A 169 -12.45 10.99 -4.76
CA SER A 169 -13.17 10.08 -3.86
C SER A 169 -12.46 9.85 -2.54
N VAL A 170 -13.22 9.33 -1.57
CA VAL A 170 -12.69 8.80 -0.31
C VAL A 170 -13.15 7.35 -0.22
N GLU A 171 -12.23 6.44 0.06
CA GLU A 171 -12.52 5.01 0.21
C GLU A 171 -12.18 4.56 1.64
N ILE A 172 -12.98 3.66 2.18
CA ILE A 172 -12.64 2.92 3.39
C ILE A 172 -12.10 1.55 2.98
N VAL A 173 -11.03 1.12 3.65
CA VAL A 173 -10.52 -0.25 3.56
C VAL A 173 -10.70 -0.91 4.92
N VAL A 174 -11.27 -2.11 4.93
CA VAL A 174 -11.40 -2.98 6.11
C VAL A 174 -10.85 -4.34 5.75
N GLY A 175 -9.86 -4.85 6.48
CA GLY A 175 -9.34 -6.19 6.26
C GLY A 175 -7.96 -6.48 6.85
N ASP A 176 -7.48 -7.66 6.53
CA ASP A 176 -6.13 -8.17 6.79
C ASP A 176 -5.46 -8.58 5.47
N ASP A 177 -4.35 -9.32 5.53
CA ASP A 177 -3.63 -9.80 4.34
C ASP A 177 -4.39 -10.83 3.50
N GLU A 178 -5.36 -11.54 4.08
CA GLU A 178 -6.09 -12.60 3.39
C GLU A 178 -7.41 -12.09 2.82
N THR A 179 -8.14 -11.29 3.60
CA THR A 179 -9.48 -10.82 3.28
C THR A 179 -9.61 -9.33 3.55
N TYR A 180 -9.96 -8.58 2.51
CA TYR A 180 -10.26 -7.15 2.64
C TYR A 180 -11.41 -6.71 1.73
N ILE A 181 -12.01 -5.58 2.11
CA ILE A 181 -13.01 -4.87 1.34
C ILE A 181 -12.56 -3.42 1.20
N THR A 182 -12.61 -2.90 -0.02
CA THR A 182 -12.52 -1.48 -0.31
C THR A 182 -13.90 -0.97 -0.71
N GLN A 183 -14.36 0.10 -0.08
CA GLN A 183 -15.68 0.67 -0.32
C GLN A 183 -15.58 2.19 -0.45
N GLN A 184 -16.07 2.73 -1.57
CA GLN A 184 -16.19 4.18 -1.73
C GLN A 184 -17.18 4.75 -0.71
N MET A 185 -16.79 5.82 -0.03
CA MET A 185 -17.56 6.52 0.98
C MET A 185 -18.41 7.62 0.34
N THR A 186 -19.61 7.85 0.90
CA THR A 186 -20.51 8.91 0.46
C THR A 186 -20.30 10.16 1.29
N LYS A 187 -20.10 11.32 0.65
CA LYS A 187 -20.00 12.60 1.34
C LYS A 187 -21.36 13.05 1.87
N GLN A 188 -21.45 13.31 3.18
CA GLN A 188 -22.63 13.84 3.84
C GLN A 188 -22.23 15.07 4.67
N GLY A 189 -22.48 16.27 4.13
CA GLY A 189 -22.02 17.51 4.75
C GLY A 189 -20.50 17.59 4.81
N GLY A 190 -19.94 17.65 6.03
CA GLY A 190 -18.50 17.75 6.28
C GLY A 190 -17.79 16.41 6.50
N THR A 191 -18.50 15.28 6.43
CA THR A 191 -17.96 13.94 6.68
C THR A 191 -18.21 13.00 5.50
N TYR A 192 -17.46 11.91 5.43
CA TYR A 192 -17.67 10.81 4.50
C TYR A 192 -18.11 9.58 5.27
N THR A 193 -19.10 8.85 4.78
CA THR A 193 -19.67 7.68 5.47
C THR A 193 -19.75 6.46 4.56
N ALA A 194 -19.43 5.29 5.08
CA ALA A 194 -19.63 4.02 4.39
C ALA A 194 -20.09 2.93 5.37
N THR A 195 -20.88 1.99 4.85
CA THR A 195 -21.30 0.79 5.57
C THR A 195 -20.65 -0.42 4.92
N VAL A 196 -19.97 -1.25 5.71
CA VAL A 196 -19.24 -2.44 5.28
C VAL A 196 -19.93 -3.66 5.89
N SER A 197 -20.29 -4.65 5.06
CA SER A 197 -20.82 -5.94 5.54
C SER A 197 -19.69 -6.79 6.12
N THR A 198 -19.96 -7.45 7.25
CA THR A 198 -19.01 -8.37 7.89
C THR A 198 -19.16 -9.82 7.41
N ASP A 199 -20.02 -10.09 6.42
CA ASP A 199 -20.35 -11.45 5.93
C ASP A 199 -19.13 -12.24 5.46
N LYS A 200 -18.10 -11.55 4.99
CA LYS A 200 -16.88 -12.15 4.41
C LYS A 200 -15.78 -12.38 5.44
N PHE A 201 -15.92 -11.82 6.64
CA PHE A 201 -14.88 -11.87 7.65
C PHE A 201 -15.17 -12.99 8.64
N GLU A 202 -14.16 -13.82 8.86
CA GLU A 202 -14.17 -14.76 9.98
C GLU A 202 -14.02 -14.00 11.30
N PRO A 203 -14.30 -14.63 12.45
CA PRO A 203 -14.03 -13.99 13.73
C PRO A 203 -12.53 -13.68 13.89
N GLY A 204 -12.18 -12.42 14.14
CA GLY A 204 -10.79 -11.93 14.14
C GLY A 204 -10.69 -10.42 14.27
N THR A 205 -9.46 -9.90 14.24
CA THR A 205 -9.17 -8.45 14.26
C THR A 205 -8.74 -8.00 12.88
N TYR A 206 -9.29 -6.89 12.40
CA TYR A 206 -9.05 -6.35 11.07
C TYR A 206 -8.63 -4.89 11.13
N ASN A 207 -7.72 -4.50 10.23
CA ASN A 207 -7.30 -3.11 10.06
C ASN A 207 -8.36 -2.32 9.31
N VAL A 208 -8.52 -1.06 9.70
CA VAL A 208 -9.46 -0.10 9.15
C VAL A 208 -8.75 1.21 8.90
N TYR A 209 -8.73 1.65 7.64
CA TYR A 209 -8.16 2.95 7.27
C TYR A 209 -8.90 3.55 6.08
N ALA A 210 -8.89 4.88 5.99
CA ALA A 210 -9.47 5.64 4.89
C ALA A 210 -8.38 6.17 3.96
N VAL A 211 -8.67 6.17 2.66
CA VAL A 211 -7.79 6.66 1.59
C VAL A 211 -8.49 7.78 0.84
N VAL A 212 -7.81 8.91 0.65
CA VAL A 212 -8.26 10.00 -0.23
C VAL A 212 -7.62 9.82 -1.58
N GLN A 213 -8.46 9.70 -2.62
CA GLN A 213 -8.03 9.51 -3.99
C GLN A 213 -8.21 10.77 -4.83
N GLY A 214 -7.26 10.97 -5.74
CA GLY A 214 -7.26 12.04 -6.72
C GLY A 214 -7.85 11.64 -8.06
N ASP A 215 -8.19 12.64 -8.88
CA ASP A 215 -8.79 12.50 -10.22
C ASP A 215 -7.80 12.12 -11.33
N LYS A 216 -6.51 12.02 -11.01
CA LYS A 216 -5.47 11.52 -11.90
C LYS A 216 -5.11 10.07 -11.59
N LYS A 217 -4.50 9.43 -12.58
CA LYS A 217 -3.87 8.12 -12.40
C LYS A 217 -2.36 8.26 -12.30
N VAL A 218 -1.78 7.66 -11.27
CA VAL A 218 -0.34 7.47 -11.11
C VAL A 218 -0.08 5.97 -11.18
N ARG A 219 0.81 5.53 -12.08
CA ARG A 219 1.17 4.11 -12.26
C ARG A 219 -0.08 3.22 -12.43
N GLN A 220 -0.96 3.66 -13.33
CA GLN A 220 -2.22 2.99 -13.71
C GLN A 220 -3.30 2.90 -12.61
N ARG A 221 -3.07 3.50 -11.44
CA ARG A 221 -4.00 3.49 -10.29
C ARG A 221 -4.45 4.90 -9.97
N ALA A 222 -5.62 5.04 -9.34
CA ALA A 222 -6.05 6.33 -8.81
C ALA A 222 -4.98 6.85 -7.85
N GLU A 223 -4.60 8.12 -8.02
CA GLU A 223 -3.58 8.73 -7.19
C GLU A 223 -4.06 8.79 -5.74
N ILE A 224 -3.16 8.47 -4.80
CA ILE A 224 -3.41 8.62 -3.38
C ILE A 224 -2.90 9.99 -2.93
N LEU A 225 -3.79 10.79 -2.34
CA LEU A 225 -3.51 12.15 -1.84
C LEU A 225 -3.52 12.22 -0.30
N GLY A 226 -3.88 11.14 0.38
CA GLY A 226 -3.90 11.05 1.83
C GLY A 226 -4.37 9.67 2.29
N VAL A 227 -3.89 9.25 3.46
CA VAL A 227 -4.29 8.00 4.12
C VAL A 227 -4.46 8.30 5.60
N SER A 228 -5.45 7.72 6.28
CA SER A 228 -5.58 7.82 7.73
C SER A 228 -4.58 6.91 8.45
N ASP A 229 -4.46 7.07 9.77
CA ASP A 229 -3.87 5.99 10.58
C ASP A 229 -4.74 4.72 10.48
N SER A 230 -4.13 3.57 10.76
CA SER A 230 -4.89 2.34 10.94
C SER A 230 -5.60 2.34 12.29
N SER A 231 -6.82 1.84 12.30
CA SER A 231 -7.62 1.53 13.48
C SER A 231 -8.07 0.07 13.39
N GLU A 232 -8.52 -0.52 14.49
CA GLU A 232 -8.91 -1.93 14.51
C GLU A 232 -10.41 -2.09 14.69
N ILE A 233 -10.97 -3.13 14.07
CA ILE A 233 -12.29 -3.67 14.37
C ILE A 233 -12.18 -5.17 14.67
N THR A 234 -12.84 -5.61 15.74
CA THR A 234 -12.95 -7.03 16.07
C THR A 234 -14.27 -7.60 15.54
N VAL A 235 -14.20 -8.57 14.63
CA VAL A 235 -15.36 -9.35 14.20
C VAL A 235 -15.52 -10.55 15.13
N THR A 236 -16.71 -10.72 15.71
CA THR A 236 -17.04 -11.86 16.58
C THR A 236 -18.02 -12.81 15.90
N GLY A 237 -17.95 -14.11 16.21
CA GLY A 237 -18.91 -15.07 15.65
C GLY A 237 -20.35 -14.74 16.06
N SER A 238 -21.29 -14.88 15.12
CA SER A 238 -22.71 -14.64 15.42
C SER A 238 -23.22 -15.66 16.42
N THR A 239 -23.79 -15.18 17.53
CA THR A 239 -24.50 -16.06 18.45
C THR A 239 -25.91 -16.29 17.94
N GLN A 240 -26.07 -17.20 16.97
CA GLN A 240 -27.40 -17.68 16.63
C GLN A 240 -28.02 -18.35 17.86
N SER A 241 -28.88 -17.61 18.55
CA SER A 241 -29.75 -18.15 19.59
C SER A 241 -30.71 -19.12 18.89
N THR A 242 -30.38 -20.42 18.97
CA THR A 242 -31.31 -21.47 18.56
C THR A 242 -32.47 -21.44 19.56
N THR A 243 -33.50 -20.69 19.22
CA THR A 243 -34.78 -20.77 19.92
C THR A 243 -35.30 -22.18 19.70
N ALA A 244 -35.03 -23.08 20.66
CA ALA A 244 -35.62 -24.40 20.70
C ALA A 244 -37.14 -24.22 20.74
N GLY A 245 -37.81 -24.52 19.63
CA GLY A 245 -39.26 -24.58 19.55
C GLY A 245 -39.76 -25.66 20.50
N GLY A 246 -40.05 -25.27 21.74
CA GLY A 246 -40.73 -26.09 22.74
C GLY A 246 -42.17 -26.31 22.31
N GLY A 247 -42.40 -27.44 21.65
CA GLY A 247 -43.73 -27.97 21.38
C GLY A 247 -44.43 -28.33 22.69
N ASP A 248 -45.52 -27.63 22.94
CA ASP A 248 -46.54 -27.93 23.94
C ASP A 248 -47.23 -29.28 23.67
N SER A 249 -47.18 -30.21 24.64
CA SER A 249 -48.30 -31.10 24.92
C SER A 249 -48.15 -31.81 26.29
N GLY A 250 -49.02 -31.45 27.25
CA GLY A 250 -49.77 -32.42 28.05
C GLY A 250 -49.20 -32.91 29.40
N GLY A 251 -49.62 -32.25 30.48
CA GLY A 251 -50.18 -32.81 31.73
C GLY A 251 -49.46 -33.93 32.52
N ALA A 252 -49.05 -33.62 33.75
CA ALA A 252 -49.57 -34.24 35.00
C ALA A 252 -48.75 -33.86 36.25
N GLU A 253 -49.50 -33.58 37.32
CA GLU A 253 -49.23 -33.69 38.77
C GLU A 253 -47.93 -33.16 39.42
N SER A 254 -48.18 -32.13 40.24
CA SER A 254 -47.52 -31.67 41.47
C SER A 254 -46.54 -32.62 42.17
N THR A 255 -45.36 -32.08 42.49
CA THR A 255 -44.59 -32.42 43.69
C THR A 255 -43.89 -31.17 44.23
N PRO A 256 -43.97 -30.87 45.54
CA PRO A 256 -43.26 -29.73 46.13
C PRO A 256 -41.85 -30.16 46.52
N SER A 257 -40.82 -29.41 46.13
CA SER A 257 -39.45 -29.62 46.62
C SER A 257 -38.70 -28.30 46.71
N THR A 258 -38.60 -27.83 47.95
CA THR A 258 -37.42 -27.24 48.60
C THR A 258 -36.74 -26.04 47.94
N GLN A 259 -37.09 -24.85 48.45
CA GLN A 259 -36.30 -23.63 48.33
C GLN A 259 -34.89 -23.84 48.90
N THR A 260 -33.88 -23.58 48.09
CA THR A 260 -32.50 -23.35 48.54
C THR A 260 -32.20 -21.88 48.30
N ALA A 261 -31.86 -21.16 49.38
CA ALA A 261 -31.55 -19.73 49.34
C ALA A 261 -30.24 -19.48 48.58
N SER A 262 -30.26 -18.49 47.67
CA SER A 262 -29.09 -17.97 46.98
C SER A 262 -28.35 -16.97 47.89
N PRO A 263 -27.00 -17.04 48.00
CA PRO A 263 -26.23 -16.10 48.79
C PRO A 263 -26.12 -14.74 48.09
N THR A 264 -26.39 -13.68 48.84
CA THR A 264 -26.09 -12.29 48.52
C THR A 264 -24.58 -12.12 48.32
N ALA A 265 -24.16 -11.67 47.14
CA ALA A 265 -22.78 -11.26 46.89
C ALA A 265 -22.54 -9.86 47.49
N ASP A 266 -21.58 -9.83 48.40
CA ASP A 266 -21.08 -8.65 49.10
C ASP A 266 -20.37 -7.70 48.12
N SER A 267 -20.61 -6.41 48.28
CA SER A 267 -19.97 -5.33 47.52
C SER A 267 -18.78 -4.83 48.33
N PRO A 268 -17.52 -4.91 47.85
CA PRO A 268 -16.41 -4.30 48.56
C PRO A 268 -16.41 -2.78 48.33
N ALA A 269 -16.75 -2.04 49.38
CA ALA A 269 -16.41 -0.64 49.53
C ALA A 269 -14.88 -0.47 49.46
N THR A 270 -14.40 0.40 48.56
CA THR A 270 -13.02 0.85 48.55
C THR A 270 -12.97 2.28 49.07
N ASP A 271 -12.58 2.41 50.34
CA ASP A 271 -12.30 3.68 51.00
C ASP A 271 -10.86 4.13 50.71
N GLY A 272 -10.76 5.39 50.26
CA GLY A 272 -9.70 6.37 50.44
C GLY A 272 -8.23 5.97 50.62
N THR A 273 -7.36 6.55 49.78
CA THR A 273 -6.18 7.22 50.34
C THR A 273 -5.76 8.44 49.50
N THR A 274 -5.82 9.59 50.16
CA THR A 274 -5.21 10.87 49.82
C THR A 274 -3.68 10.75 49.78
N GLY A 275 -3.05 11.29 48.73
CA GLY A 275 -1.61 11.50 48.63
C GLY A 275 -1.31 12.82 47.94
N THR A 276 -0.90 13.80 48.73
CA THR A 276 -0.44 15.14 48.33
C THR A 276 1.07 15.12 48.05
N GLU A 277 1.52 16.06 47.22
CA GLU A 277 2.91 16.55 47.01
C GLU A 277 3.84 15.73 46.10
N SER A 278 4.30 16.33 44.98
CA SER A 278 5.50 17.17 45.00
C SER A 278 5.79 17.76 43.61
N ALA A 279 6.09 19.05 43.58
CA ALA A 279 6.57 19.78 42.41
C ALA A 279 8.05 19.43 42.17
N GLY A 280 8.36 18.87 41.00
CA GLY A 280 9.72 18.67 40.52
C GLY A 280 9.93 19.50 39.25
N THR A 281 10.46 20.71 39.42
CA THR A 281 11.07 21.50 38.35
C THR A 281 12.39 20.86 37.93
N THR A 282 12.52 20.43 36.68
CA THR A 282 13.82 20.15 36.05
C THR A 282 14.02 21.07 34.87
N SER A 283 15.02 21.95 35.02
CA SER A 283 15.52 22.89 34.05
C SER A 283 16.07 22.21 32.79
N PRO A 284 16.04 22.87 31.62
CA PRO A 284 16.67 22.37 30.40
C PRO A 284 18.21 22.37 30.51
N PRO A 285 18.91 21.40 29.92
CA PRO A 285 20.36 21.46 29.77
C PRO A 285 20.76 22.51 28.72
N THR A 286 21.71 23.32 29.16
CA THR A 286 22.52 24.36 28.51
C THR A 286 22.96 24.09 27.07
N GLU A 287 22.71 25.07 26.20
CA GLU A 287 23.36 25.21 24.88
C GLU A 287 24.87 25.36 25.03
N THR A 288 25.64 24.48 24.39
CA THR A 288 27.08 24.68 24.21
C THR A 288 27.30 25.32 22.84
N SER A 289 27.53 26.63 22.86
CA SER A 289 28.09 27.37 21.73
C SER A 289 29.55 26.96 21.55
N THR A 290 29.87 26.30 20.43
CA THR A 290 31.26 26.20 19.95
C THR A 290 31.45 27.25 18.87
N GLU A 291 31.89 28.42 19.32
CA GLU A 291 32.55 29.42 18.48
C GLU A 291 33.99 28.93 18.25
N SER A 292 34.37 28.66 17.00
CA SER A 292 35.76 28.44 16.65
C SER A 292 36.07 28.92 15.24
N GLY A 293 36.90 29.96 15.19
CA GLY A 293 38.06 29.95 14.30
C GLY A 293 37.84 30.48 12.89
N SER A 294 37.86 31.81 12.78
CA SER A 294 38.35 32.50 11.59
C SER A 294 39.78 32.05 11.26
N ALA A 295 40.00 31.58 10.04
CA ALA A 295 41.32 31.52 9.40
C ALA A 295 41.20 32.06 7.98
N THR A 296 41.69 33.27 7.81
CA THR A 296 42.05 33.87 6.52
C THR A 296 43.34 33.24 6.05
N GLU A 297 43.36 32.63 4.87
CA GLU A 297 44.61 32.47 4.09
C GLU A 297 44.41 32.81 2.62
N THR A 298 45.49 33.34 2.08
CA THR A 298 45.65 34.18 0.91
C THR A 298 45.85 33.37 -0.37
N ALA A 299 45.51 33.99 -1.50
CA ALA A 299 45.63 33.52 -2.87
C ALA A 299 46.97 32.86 -3.26
N THR A 300 46.89 31.93 -4.22
CA THR A 300 47.91 31.74 -5.27
C THR A 300 47.22 31.22 -6.54
N ASP A 301 47.26 32.04 -7.59
CA ASP A 301 47.03 31.64 -8.98
C ASP A 301 48.08 30.61 -9.39
N GLU A 302 47.65 29.46 -9.93
CA GLU A 302 48.40 28.81 -11.02
C GLU A 302 47.43 28.21 -12.05
N THR A 303 47.64 28.65 -13.27
CA THR A 303 47.03 28.21 -14.52
C THR A 303 47.31 26.73 -14.78
N GLY A 304 46.30 25.88 -14.59
CA GLY A 304 46.32 24.46 -14.93
C GLY A 304 45.34 24.13 -16.06
N VAL A 305 45.87 23.89 -17.25
CA VAL A 305 45.16 23.43 -18.45
C VAL A 305 44.48 22.08 -18.16
N ILE A 306 43.16 21.97 -18.38
CA ILE A 306 42.46 20.69 -18.41
C ILE A 306 42.55 20.14 -19.83
N ASP A 307 43.40 19.14 -20.01
CA ASP A 307 43.50 18.33 -21.22
C ASP A 307 42.31 17.33 -21.24
N PRO A 308 41.48 17.26 -22.29
CA PRO A 308 40.38 16.30 -22.34
C PRO A 308 40.92 14.88 -22.47
N SER A 309 40.74 14.07 -21.43
CA SER A 309 41.02 12.64 -21.49
C SER A 309 40.10 11.97 -22.52
N THR A 310 40.66 11.60 -23.68
CA THR A 310 40.08 10.68 -24.65
C THR A 310 39.75 9.36 -23.96
N GLN A 311 38.47 9.12 -23.67
CA GLN A 311 38.00 7.81 -23.26
C GLN A 311 37.99 6.88 -24.48
N THR A 312 38.88 5.90 -24.45
CA THR A 312 38.89 4.74 -25.33
C THR A 312 37.59 3.96 -25.15
N SER A 313 36.75 3.91 -26.17
CA SER A 313 35.61 3.00 -26.22
C SER A 313 36.12 1.56 -26.32
N THR A 314 36.02 0.79 -25.23
CA THR A 314 36.16 -0.66 -25.29
C THR A 314 34.86 -1.26 -25.80
N THR A 315 34.88 -1.69 -27.07
CA THR A 315 33.84 -2.54 -27.64
C THR A 315 33.89 -3.90 -26.95
N THR A 316 32.95 -4.16 -26.04
CA THR A 316 32.77 -5.50 -25.48
C THR A 316 32.13 -6.39 -26.53
N THR A 317 32.96 -7.25 -27.13
CA THR A 317 32.52 -8.41 -27.92
C THR A 317 31.65 -9.30 -27.03
N ALA A 318 30.36 -9.39 -27.37
CA ALA A 318 29.41 -10.29 -26.73
C ALA A 318 29.90 -11.74 -26.82
N GLY A 319 30.28 -12.29 -25.67
CA GLY A 319 30.63 -13.69 -25.50
C GLY A 319 29.35 -14.55 -25.50
N ASN A 320 29.37 -15.59 -26.32
CA ASN A 320 28.34 -16.60 -26.45
C ASN A 320 27.93 -17.20 -25.09
N GLY A 321 26.69 -16.90 -24.67
CA GLY A 321 25.92 -17.59 -23.62
C GLY A 321 24.57 -18.06 -24.19
N PRO A 322 23.91 -19.06 -23.60
CA PRO A 322 23.04 -20.01 -24.29
C PRO A 322 21.75 -19.40 -24.86
N GLY A 323 21.74 -19.25 -26.19
CA GLY A 323 20.66 -19.52 -27.13
C GLY A 323 19.20 -19.40 -26.69
N PHE A 324 18.63 -18.21 -26.84
CA PHE A 324 17.26 -18.07 -27.32
C PHE A 324 17.31 -17.60 -28.78
N THR A 325 17.12 -18.56 -29.68
CA THR A 325 17.08 -18.38 -31.12
C THR A 325 15.98 -17.41 -31.53
N ALA A 326 16.37 -16.24 -32.02
CA ALA A 326 15.59 -15.47 -32.96
C ALA A 326 15.48 -16.27 -34.27
N GLY A 327 14.38 -17.01 -34.43
CA GLY A 327 14.14 -17.84 -35.61
C GLY A 327 12.72 -18.40 -35.66
N GLY A 328 11.90 -17.82 -36.54
CA GLY A 328 10.55 -18.30 -36.89
C GLY A 328 9.47 -17.31 -36.45
N SER A 329 8.91 -16.49 -37.32
CA SER A 329 7.96 -17.00 -38.31
C SER A 329 7.72 -16.00 -39.44
N LEU A 330 8.34 -16.27 -40.59
CA LEU A 330 8.04 -15.65 -41.89
C LEU A 330 7.09 -16.59 -42.67
N VAL A 331 5.96 -16.98 -42.08
CA VAL A 331 4.98 -17.92 -42.69
C VAL A 331 3.53 -17.43 -42.70
N ALA A 332 3.20 -16.27 -42.10
CA ALA A 332 1.82 -15.77 -42.12
C ALA A 332 1.42 -14.99 -43.39
N ILE A 333 2.38 -14.55 -44.23
CA ILE A 333 2.07 -13.65 -45.37
C ILE A 333 1.79 -14.40 -46.68
N LEU A 334 2.17 -15.68 -46.81
CA LEU A 334 1.91 -16.46 -48.03
C LEU A 334 0.55 -17.18 -48.05
N LEU A 335 -0.15 -17.31 -46.91
CA LEU A 335 -1.50 -17.89 -46.85
C LEU A 335 -2.61 -16.84 -47.11
N SER A 336 -2.35 -15.55 -46.88
CA SER A 336 -3.29 -14.47 -47.17
C SER A 336 -3.46 -14.21 -48.67
N LEU A 337 -2.45 -14.49 -49.49
CA LEU A 337 -2.54 -14.32 -50.95
C LEU A 337 -3.12 -15.53 -51.69
N TYR A 338 -3.21 -16.70 -51.05
CA TYR A 338 -3.84 -17.88 -51.68
C TYR A 338 -5.38 -17.84 -51.61
N PHE A 339 -5.95 -17.20 -50.57
CA PHE A 339 -7.41 -17.09 -50.44
C PHE A 339 -8.03 -15.92 -51.19
N VAL A 340 -7.28 -14.85 -51.47
CA VAL A 340 -7.79 -13.71 -52.27
C VAL A 340 -7.89 -14.05 -53.76
N ARG A 341 -7.15 -15.06 -54.24
CA ARG A 341 -7.15 -15.44 -55.67
C ARG A 341 -8.15 -16.53 -56.05
N ARG A 342 -8.99 -17.01 -55.12
CA ARG A 342 -10.04 -18.02 -55.39
C ARG A 342 -11.46 -17.52 -55.15
N ALA A 343 -11.62 -16.22 -54.90
CA ALA A 343 -12.90 -15.53 -54.76
C ALA A 343 -13.07 -14.43 -55.82
N THR A 344 -12.64 -14.73 -57.06
CA THR A 344 -13.06 -14.08 -58.30
C THR A 344 -13.28 -15.18 -59.34
#